data_AF-A0AAN8G8N5-F1
#
_entry.id   AF-A0AAN8G8N5-F1
#
_cell.length_a   1.000
_cell.length_b   1.000
_cell.length_c   1.000
_cell.angle_alpha   90.00
_cell.angle_beta   90.00
_cell.angle_gamma   90.00
#
_symmetry.space_group_name_H-M   'P 1'
#
loop_
_entity.id
_entity.type
_entity.pdbx_description
1 polymer ?
#
loop_
_entity_poly.entity_id
_entity_poly.type
_entity_poly.pdbx_seq_one_letter_code
_entity_poly.pdbx_strand_id
1 'polypeptide(L)'
;MSCRLPLSSVYIEANIPDKYNSAFYIGLSMLPCFLSVPLSLIFTPIFADIPRNLSDISSSETSDTEIEWWLGYIVIGVSTMITSLPLLYFPPQLNSIETRRLILPQYTFQQTATTHIKELPVSIYRIITCPVYILVLMGMCFINMSYYGFLFYSPPYLMTQFQLASHTATMTQGTTRCISATIGVLLGGYLISGYKFNIRECIRLILVLYPVSTALNAFTTLFGCSGPSIQGYHNSTNQLDYQQLPGCYCSESLFLPTCGDDQRSYYSPCVAGCRNMSETGFMKCNTGALGTARLGLCGDECTYIYPYIGAQMLADIFTAMLILPSYIILMRSVGDEDKPLALAIMTFFITLLGFIAAPVLFGYVINTTCLIWSNICTSDGECLWYDLTNQRIRLKLLELGVSILGVLFFIWGYLVFETQEERIAHVLKETKKKRVNSVHGEKHKHKPGLIHL
;
A
#
# COMPACT_ATOMS: atom_id res chain seq x y z
N MET A 1 -12.44 -4.12 -3.47
CA MET A 1 -12.99 -2.76 -3.36
C MET A 1 -14.37 -2.71 -4.00
N SER A 2 -15.39 -2.26 -3.27
CA SER A 2 -16.80 -2.28 -3.71
C SER A 2 -17.12 -1.16 -4.71
N CYS A 3 -18.21 -1.31 -5.50
CA CYS A 3 -18.80 -0.33 -6.43
C CYS A 3 -19.14 1.07 -5.86
N ARG A 4 -18.72 1.39 -4.62
CA ARG A 4 -19.01 2.63 -3.90
C ARG A 4 -18.11 3.80 -4.30
N LEU A 5 -16.84 3.53 -4.64
CA LEU A 5 -15.86 4.53 -5.09
C LEU A 5 -16.27 5.34 -6.33
N PRO A 6 -16.81 4.73 -7.41
CA PRO A 6 -17.31 5.51 -8.55
C PRO A 6 -18.54 6.35 -8.17
N LEU A 7 -19.41 5.83 -7.29
CA LEU A 7 -20.64 6.54 -6.92
C LEU A 7 -20.33 7.79 -6.09
N SER A 8 -19.42 7.70 -5.11
CA SER A 8 -19.05 8.84 -4.25
C SER A 8 -18.32 9.92 -5.04
N SER A 9 -17.37 9.54 -5.89
CA SER A 9 -16.61 10.50 -6.70
C SER A 9 -17.49 11.22 -7.72
N VAL A 10 -18.38 10.50 -8.41
CA VAL A 10 -19.35 11.10 -9.36
C VAL A 10 -20.34 12.02 -8.64
N TYR A 11 -20.82 11.61 -7.46
CA TYR A 11 -21.71 12.45 -6.63
C TYR A 11 -21.05 13.79 -6.26
N ILE A 12 -19.79 13.74 -5.80
CA ILE A 12 -19.04 14.91 -5.38
C ILE A 12 -18.76 15.83 -6.58
N GLU A 13 -18.36 15.28 -7.73
CA GLU A 13 -18.16 16.06 -8.96
C GLU A 13 -19.45 16.73 -9.46
N ALA A 14 -20.62 16.12 -9.26
CA ALA A 14 -21.89 16.64 -9.76
C ALA A 14 -22.52 17.72 -8.87
N ASN A 15 -22.22 17.74 -7.57
CA ASN A 15 -22.86 18.65 -6.60
C ASN A 15 -21.98 19.85 -6.21
N ILE A 16 -20.70 19.86 -6.56
CA ILE A 16 -19.78 20.95 -6.22
C ILE A 16 -19.59 21.86 -7.44
N PRO A 17 -19.97 23.15 -7.36
CA PRO A 17 -19.85 24.07 -8.49
C PRO A 17 -18.38 24.35 -8.85
N ASP A 18 -17.48 24.38 -7.86
CA ASP A 18 -16.05 24.58 -8.07
C ASP A 18 -15.30 23.24 -8.24
N LYS A 19 -14.93 22.92 -9.49
CA LYS A 19 -14.12 21.74 -9.85
C LYS A 19 -12.73 21.67 -9.18
N TYR A 20 -12.25 22.77 -8.60
CA TYR A 20 -11.00 22.80 -7.83
C TYR A 20 -11.22 22.38 -6.38
N ASN A 21 -12.34 22.77 -5.77
CA ASN A 21 -12.69 22.36 -4.41
C ASN A 21 -13.12 20.89 -4.37
N SER A 22 -13.65 20.34 -5.48
CA SER A 22 -14.04 18.94 -5.56
C SER A 22 -12.88 17.97 -5.29
N ALA A 23 -11.64 18.32 -5.64
CA ALA A 23 -10.47 17.49 -5.38
C ALA A 23 -10.25 17.21 -3.87
N PHE A 24 -10.42 18.21 -3.02
CA PHE A 24 -10.31 18.06 -1.56
C PHE A 24 -11.39 17.11 -1.02
N TYR A 25 -12.65 17.28 -1.45
CA TYR A 25 -13.75 16.40 -1.03
C TYR A 25 -13.63 14.98 -1.56
N ILE A 26 -13.11 14.80 -2.79
CA ILE A 26 -12.77 13.49 -3.33
C ILE A 26 -11.70 12.84 -2.45
N GLY A 27 -10.66 13.58 -2.06
CA GLY A 27 -9.64 13.14 -1.10
C GLY A 27 -10.23 12.68 0.22
N LEU A 28 -11.12 13.49 0.81
CA LEU A 28 -11.82 13.14 2.04
C LEU A 28 -12.64 11.84 1.88
N SER A 29 -13.28 11.64 0.73
CA SER A 29 -14.04 10.41 0.44
C SER A 29 -13.16 9.17 0.24
N MET A 30 -11.88 9.36 -0.13
CA MET A 30 -10.92 8.27 -0.35
C MET A 30 -10.19 7.85 0.92
N LEU A 31 -10.13 8.70 1.96
CA LEU A 31 -9.46 8.39 3.23
C LEU A 31 -9.85 7.02 3.81
N PRO A 32 -11.13 6.62 3.90
CA PRO A 32 -11.50 5.32 4.47
C PRO A 32 -10.87 4.13 3.74
N CYS A 33 -10.63 4.25 2.42
CA CYS A 33 -10.00 3.19 1.64
C CYS A 33 -8.55 2.95 2.06
N PHE A 34 -7.80 4.03 2.30
CA PHE A 34 -6.39 3.96 2.66
C PHE A 34 -6.16 3.74 4.16
N LEU A 35 -7.10 4.16 5.01
CA LEU A 35 -7.05 3.94 6.46
C LEU A 35 -7.47 2.53 6.88
N SER A 36 -8.18 1.79 6.02
CA SER A 36 -8.69 0.46 6.34
C SER A 36 -7.62 -0.53 6.82
N VAL A 37 -6.51 -0.67 6.08
CA VAL A 37 -5.43 -1.61 6.43
C VAL A 37 -4.63 -1.15 7.66
N PRO A 38 -4.19 0.12 7.77
CA PRO A 38 -3.54 0.60 8.98
C PRO A 38 -4.39 0.42 10.24
N LEU A 39 -5.70 0.70 10.16
CA LEU A 39 -6.62 0.46 11.28
C LEU A 39 -6.70 -1.03 11.62
N SER A 40 -6.74 -1.91 10.62
CA SER A 40 -6.73 -3.36 10.88
C SER A 40 -5.47 -3.80 11.66
N LEU A 41 -4.29 -3.25 11.35
CA LEU A 41 -3.05 -3.55 12.07
C LEU A 41 -3.05 -3.06 13.54
N ILE A 42 -3.85 -2.03 13.85
CA ILE A 42 -4.02 -1.52 15.22
C ILE A 42 -5.04 -2.38 15.97
N PHE A 43 -6.17 -2.72 15.34
CA PHE A 43 -7.27 -3.43 15.99
C PHE A 43 -7.00 -4.92 16.20
N THR A 44 -6.37 -5.61 15.24
CA THR A 44 -6.09 -7.05 15.33
C THR A 44 -5.39 -7.46 16.63
N PRO A 45 -4.27 -6.82 17.06
CA PRO A 45 -3.61 -7.21 18.31
C PRO A 45 -4.47 -6.94 19.55
N ILE A 46 -5.26 -5.86 19.57
CA ILE A 46 -6.15 -5.52 20.69
C ILE A 46 -7.21 -6.59 20.92
N PHE A 47 -7.78 -7.15 19.84
CA PHE A 47 -8.77 -8.22 19.93
C PHE A 47 -8.14 -9.59 20.18
N ALA A 48 -6.90 -9.81 19.74
CA ALA A 48 -6.17 -11.05 19.98
C ALA A 48 -5.73 -11.19 21.45
N ASP A 49 -5.45 -10.08 22.13
CA ASP A 49 -4.97 -10.05 23.51
C ASP A 49 -6.08 -10.01 24.58
N ILE A 50 -7.38 -10.11 24.21
CA ILE A 50 -8.48 -10.17 25.19
C ILE A 50 -8.35 -11.49 25.97
N PRO A 51 -7.86 -11.47 27.23
CA PRO A 51 -7.67 -12.68 27.99
C PRO A 51 -9.03 -13.09 28.56
N ARG A 52 -9.37 -14.37 28.49
CA ARG A 52 -10.40 -14.91 29.39
C ARG A 52 -9.88 -14.80 30.82
N ASN A 53 -10.30 -13.76 31.54
CA ASN A 53 -10.47 -13.85 32.99
C ASN A 53 -11.67 -14.77 33.25
N LEU A 54 -11.49 -16.07 33.03
CA LEU A 54 -12.27 -17.07 33.73
C LEU A 54 -11.37 -17.66 34.80
N SER A 55 -11.57 -17.19 36.02
CA SER A 55 -11.32 -17.97 37.22
C SER A 55 -11.86 -19.39 37.02
N ASP A 56 -11.07 -20.36 37.46
CA ASP A 56 -11.34 -21.80 37.51
C ASP A 56 -11.12 -22.56 36.20
N ILE A 57 -9.96 -23.22 36.08
CA ILE A 57 -9.87 -24.69 36.13
C ILE A 57 -8.40 -25.05 36.37
N SER A 58 -8.16 -25.57 37.56
CA SER A 58 -7.01 -26.38 37.92
C SER A 58 -6.85 -27.57 36.98
N SER A 59 -5.60 -28.02 36.82
CA SER A 59 -5.15 -29.26 36.18
C SER A 59 -5.04 -29.22 34.65
N SER A 60 -3.76 -29.26 34.21
CA SER A 60 -3.21 -30.27 33.30
C SER A 60 -3.95 -30.52 31.98
N GLU A 61 -3.18 -30.38 30.89
CA GLU A 61 -3.46 -30.83 29.52
C GLU A 61 -4.09 -29.79 28.59
N THR A 62 -3.21 -29.21 27.75
CA THR A 62 -3.44 -28.94 26.32
C THR A 62 -4.86 -28.59 25.92
N SER A 63 -5.18 -27.29 25.96
CA SER A 63 -6.14 -26.74 25.00
C SER A 63 -5.60 -25.41 24.56
N ASP A 64 -5.31 -25.32 23.26
CA ASP A 64 -5.05 -24.09 22.54
C ASP A 64 -5.91 -22.96 23.12
N THR A 65 -5.27 -21.85 23.47
CA THR A 65 -5.97 -20.57 23.66
C THR A 65 -6.75 -20.31 22.39
N GLU A 66 -8.02 -20.71 22.35
CA GLU A 66 -8.96 -20.37 21.29
C GLU A 66 -9.20 -18.87 21.38
N ILE A 67 -8.30 -18.12 20.72
CA ILE A 67 -8.43 -16.70 20.42
C ILE A 67 -9.82 -16.53 19.79
N GLU A 68 -10.67 -15.71 20.39
CA GLU A 68 -12.03 -15.42 19.88
C GLU A 68 -11.94 -14.51 18.63
N TRP A 69 -11.31 -15.03 17.58
CA TRP A 69 -11.04 -14.35 16.30
C TRP A 69 -12.30 -13.83 15.63
N TRP A 70 -13.46 -14.43 15.94
CA TRP A 70 -14.75 -14.06 15.39
C TRP A 70 -15.33 -12.78 16.02
N LEU A 71 -14.88 -12.38 17.22
CA LEU A 71 -15.39 -11.21 17.92
C LEU A 71 -15.14 -9.91 17.11
N GLY A 72 -13.98 -9.82 16.45
CA GLY A 72 -13.65 -8.71 15.58
C GLY A 72 -14.63 -8.54 14.40
N TYR A 73 -15.12 -9.64 13.83
CA TYR A 73 -16.09 -9.59 12.72
C TYR A 73 -17.45 -9.05 13.17
N ILE A 74 -17.89 -9.36 14.39
CA ILE A 74 -19.15 -8.83 14.95
C ILE A 74 -19.05 -7.32 15.14
N VAL A 75 -17.94 -6.84 15.74
CA VAL A 75 -17.73 -5.40 15.98
C VAL A 75 -17.70 -4.61 14.66
N ILE A 76 -17.01 -5.12 13.64
CA ILE A 76 -16.97 -4.52 12.31
C ILE A 76 -18.37 -4.57 11.67
N GLY A 77 -19.07 -5.69 11.76
CA GLY A 77 -20.43 -5.85 11.25
C GLY A 77 -21.40 -4.82 11.83
N VAL A 78 -21.46 -4.69 13.16
CA VAL A 78 -22.31 -3.71 13.85
C VAL A 78 -21.95 -2.28 13.46
N SER A 79 -20.65 -1.97 13.39
CA SER A 79 -20.18 -0.64 12.99
C SER A 79 -20.56 -0.30 11.54
N THR A 80 -20.50 -1.27 10.62
CA THR A 80 -20.97 -1.07 9.24
C THR A 80 -22.48 -0.90 9.14
N MET A 81 -23.27 -1.58 9.98
CA MET A 81 -24.71 -1.36 10.07
C MET A 81 -25.04 0.05 10.56
N ILE A 82 -24.39 0.51 11.64
CA ILE A 82 -24.59 1.86 12.19
C ILE A 82 -24.24 2.93 11.15
N THR A 83 -23.10 2.80 10.47
CA THR A 83 -22.68 3.75 9.42
C THR A 83 -23.54 3.67 8.15
N SER A 84 -24.32 2.61 7.96
CA SER A 84 -25.29 2.53 6.86
C SER A 84 -26.61 3.26 7.15
N LEU A 85 -26.96 3.50 8.41
CA LEU A 85 -28.22 4.19 8.77
C LEU A 85 -28.33 5.61 8.18
N PRO A 86 -27.27 6.45 8.18
CA PRO A 86 -27.31 7.77 7.53
C PRO A 86 -27.60 7.70 6.02
N LEU A 87 -27.22 6.61 5.33
CA LEU A 87 -27.48 6.45 3.90
C LEU A 87 -28.98 6.27 3.60
N LEU A 88 -29.78 5.83 4.58
CA LEU A 88 -31.24 5.71 4.43
C LEU A 88 -31.93 7.08 4.36
N TYR A 89 -31.29 8.13 4.85
CA TYR A 89 -31.81 9.50 4.81
C TYR A 89 -31.42 10.25 3.52
N PHE A 90 -30.65 9.63 2.62
CA PHE A 90 -30.35 10.25 1.32
C PHE A 90 -31.62 10.32 0.46
N PRO A 91 -31.85 11.44 -0.24
CA PRO A 91 -33.00 11.56 -1.12
C PRO A 91 -32.95 10.48 -2.21
N PRO A 92 -34.09 9.86 -2.56
CA PRO A 92 -34.16 8.80 -3.56
C PRO A 92 -33.77 9.28 -4.97
N GLN A 93 -33.66 10.60 -5.19
CA GLN A 93 -33.32 11.20 -6.46
C GLN A 93 -32.31 12.35 -6.26
N LEU A 94 -31.25 12.32 -7.07
CA LEU A 94 -30.23 13.35 -7.15
C LEU A 94 -30.65 14.40 -8.19
N ASN A 95 -30.70 15.68 -7.82
CA ASN A 95 -31.10 16.78 -8.73
C ASN A 95 -30.28 16.81 -10.03
N SER A 96 -29.03 16.34 -10.03
CA SER A 96 -28.18 16.24 -11.24
C SER A 96 -28.70 15.23 -12.27
N ILE A 97 -29.41 14.19 -11.84
CA ILE A 97 -30.05 13.19 -12.72
C ILE A 97 -31.28 13.82 -13.38
N GLU A 98 -32.00 14.69 -12.69
CA GLU A 98 -33.17 15.41 -13.22
C GLU A 98 -32.75 16.39 -14.33
N THR A 99 -31.66 17.14 -14.13
CA THR A 99 -31.09 17.99 -15.20
C THR A 99 -30.60 17.17 -16.40
N ARG A 100 -30.00 15.98 -16.17
CA ARG A 100 -29.51 15.11 -17.26
C ARG A 100 -30.65 14.41 -18.01
N ARG A 101 -31.74 14.05 -17.33
CA ARG A 101 -32.97 13.49 -17.93
C ARG A 101 -33.78 14.54 -18.71
N LEU A 102 -33.72 15.80 -18.30
CA LEU A 102 -34.33 16.91 -19.06
C LEU A 102 -33.61 17.17 -20.40
N ILE A 103 -32.33 16.79 -20.51
CA ILE A 103 -31.49 16.98 -21.72
C ILE A 103 -31.47 15.72 -22.60
N LEU A 104 -31.59 14.52 -22.03
CA LEU A 104 -31.60 13.25 -22.77
C LEU A 104 -33.03 12.70 -22.83
N PRO A 105 -33.68 12.66 -24.01
CA PRO A 105 -35.01 12.09 -24.14
C PRO A 105 -34.97 10.61 -23.73
N GLN A 106 -35.91 10.26 -22.87
CA GLN A 106 -36.27 8.93 -22.35
C GLN A 106 -35.56 7.74 -23.01
N TYR A 107 -34.39 7.37 -22.47
CA TYR A 107 -33.65 6.16 -22.85
C TYR A 107 -34.35 4.94 -22.22
N THR A 108 -34.99 4.13 -23.05
CA THR A 108 -35.77 2.96 -22.65
C THR A 108 -34.85 1.84 -22.12
N PHE A 109 -34.99 1.49 -20.84
CA PHE A 109 -34.14 0.57 -20.06
C PHE A 109 -34.06 -0.88 -20.59
N GLN A 110 -34.90 -1.28 -21.55
CA GLN A 110 -35.06 -2.69 -21.95
C GLN A 110 -34.22 -3.09 -23.17
N GLN A 111 -33.61 -2.14 -23.89
CA GLN A 111 -32.69 -2.40 -25.02
C GLN A 111 -31.20 -2.37 -24.63
N THR A 112 -30.91 -2.12 -23.35
CA THR A 112 -29.63 -1.60 -22.84
C THR A 112 -28.59 -2.68 -22.56
N ALA A 113 -28.96 -3.92 -22.18
CA ALA A 113 -27.94 -4.92 -21.84
C ALA A 113 -27.14 -5.42 -23.06
N THR A 114 -27.80 -5.68 -24.20
CA THR A 114 -27.16 -6.25 -25.39
C THR A 114 -26.38 -5.24 -26.22
N THR A 115 -26.79 -3.96 -26.25
CA THR A 115 -26.04 -2.89 -26.92
C THR A 115 -24.84 -2.45 -26.10
N HIS A 116 -24.98 -2.31 -24.77
CA HIS A 116 -23.86 -1.94 -23.91
C HIS A 116 -22.75 -3.01 -23.88
N ILE A 117 -23.08 -4.32 -23.97
CA ILE A 117 -22.05 -5.38 -24.08
C ILE A 117 -21.25 -5.27 -25.39
N LYS A 118 -21.87 -4.81 -26.48
CA LYS A 118 -21.17 -4.59 -27.77
C LYS A 118 -20.39 -3.29 -27.81
N GLU A 119 -20.81 -2.27 -27.08
CA GLU A 119 -20.11 -0.99 -26.96
C GLU A 119 -18.95 -1.04 -25.95
N LEU A 120 -19.02 -1.92 -24.96
CA LEU A 120 -17.97 -2.13 -23.95
C LEU A 120 -16.57 -2.38 -24.54
N PRO A 121 -16.35 -3.31 -25.50
CA PRO A 121 -15.01 -3.51 -26.07
C PRO A 121 -14.51 -2.27 -26.81
N VAL A 122 -15.39 -1.47 -27.42
CA VAL A 122 -15.03 -0.21 -28.08
C VAL A 122 -14.58 0.82 -27.06
N SER A 123 -15.30 0.98 -25.94
CA SER A 123 -14.89 1.86 -24.84
C SER A 123 -13.59 1.40 -24.19
N ILE A 124 -13.41 0.10 -23.94
CA ILE A 124 -12.16 -0.45 -23.41
C ILE A 124 -11.01 -0.13 -24.36
N TYR A 125 -11.18 -0.39 -25.66
CA TYR A 125 -10.17 -0.09 -26.66
C TYR A 125 -9.83 1.41 -26.69
N ARG A 126 -10.84 2.28 -26.62
CA ARG A 126 -10.66 3.74 -26.55
C ARG A 126 -9.84 4.18 -25.33
N ILE A 127 -10.11 3.61 -24.15
CA ILE A 127 -9.37 3.92 -22.92
C ILE A 127 -7.93 3.39 -23.00
N ILE A 128 -7.74 2.14 -23.41
CA ILE A 128 -6.40 1.52 -23.49
C ILE A 128 -5.54 2.18 -24.57
N THR A 129 -6.16 2.71 -25.63
CA THR A 129 -5.43 3.44 -26.68
C THR A 129 -5.08 4.87 -26.26
N CYS A 130 -5.59 5.38 -25.13
CA CYS A 130 -5.18 6.66 -24.59
C CYS A 130 -3.79 6.54 -23.93
N PRO A 131 -2.72 7.09 -24.53
CA PRO A 131 -1.36 6.79 -24.10
C PRO A 131 -1.04 7.41 -22.74
N VAL A 132 -1.59 8.59 -22.44
CA VAL A 132 -1.41 9.23 -21.13
C VAL A 132 -2.06 8.40 -20.02
N TYR A 133 -3.26 7.86 -20.27
CA TYR A 133 -3.97 7.03 -19.30
C TYR A 133 -3.19 5.76 -18.97
N ILE A 134 -2.72 5.00 -19.96
CA ILE A 134 -1.96 3.75 -19.73
C ILE A 134 -0.62 4.00 -19.05
N LEU A 135 0.13 5.04 -19.45
CA LEU A 135 1.43 5.34 -18.84
C LEU A 135 1.30 5.75 -17.38
N VAL A 136 0.33 6.61 -17.06
CA VAL A 136 0.03 7.02 -15.68
C VAL A 136 -0.51 5.83 -14.88
N LEU A 137 -1.35 4.99 -15.47
CA LEU A 137 -1.85 3.77 -14.83
C LEU A 137 -0.71 2.81 -14.48
N MET A 138 0.24 2.59 -15.39
CA MET A 138 1.41 1.76 -15.12
C MET A 138 2.27 2.35 -14.01
N GLY A 139 2.53 3.67 -14.04
CA GLY A 139 3.20 4.37 -12.94
C GLY A 139 2.48 4.18 -11.59
N MET A 140 1.15 4.28 -11.59
CA MET A 140 0.32 3.98 -10.42
C MET A 140 0.39 2.51 -9.97
N CYS A 141 0.58 1.57 -10.89
CA CYS A 141 0.73 0.16 -10.52
C CYS A 141 2.06 -0.08 -9.81
N PHE A 142 3.17 0.48 -10.30
CA PHE A 142 4.49 0.33 -9.66
C PHE A 142 4.56 1.00 -8.29
N ILE A 143 4.01 2.21 -8.12
CA ILE A 143 3.95 2.85 -6.80
C ILE A 143 3.12 2.03 -5.80
N ASN A 144 1.97 1.47 -6.23
CA ASN A 144 1.15 0.62 -5.37
C ASN A 144 1.82 -0.73 -5.11
N MET A 145 2.54 -1.30 -6.07
CA MET A 145 3.31 -2.53 -5.91
C MET A 145 4.41 -2.36 -4.85
N SER A 146 5.14 -1.24 -4.89
CA SER A 146 6.13 -0.90 -3.86
C SER A 146 5.47 -0.75 -2.49
N TYR A 147 4.37 0.02 -2.41
CA TYR A 147 3.67 0.28 -1.16
C TYR A 147 3.07 -0.98 -0.54
N TYR A 148 2.27 -1.74 -1.29
CA TYR A 148 1.60 -2.95 -0.78
C TYR A 148 2.57 -4.09 -0.55
N GLY A 149 3.62 -4.23 -1.37
CA GLY A 149 4.69 -5.19 -1.15
C GLY A 149 5.36 -4.99 0.20
N PHE A 150 5.69 -3.73 0.55
CA PHE A 150 6.23 -3.43 1.86
C PHE A 150 5.17 -3.45 2.98
N LEU A 151 3.90 -3.12 2.69
CA LEU A 151 2.82 -3.03 3.69
C LEU A 151 2.63 -4.31 4.49
N PHE A 152 2.58 -5.45 3.80
CA PHE A 152 2.31 -6.75 4.42
C PHE A 152 3.54 -7.33 5.14
N TYR A 153 4.74 -7.09 4.62
CA TYR A 153 5.97 -7.60 5.21
C TYR A 153 6.62 -6.66 6.22
N SER A 154 6.11 -5.43 6.37
CA SER A 154 6.70 -4.48 7.32
C SER A 154 6.56 -4.90 8.79
N PRO A 155 5.42 -5.47 9.30
CA PRO A 155 5.41 -5.94 10.68
C PRO A 155 6.39 -7.10 10.93
N PRO A 156 6.45 -8.16 10.09
CA PRO A 156 7.50 -9.18 10.20
C PRO A 156 8.92 -8.62 10.11
N TYR A 157 9.14 -7.64 9.23
CA TYR A 157 10.43 -6.96 9.13
C TYR A 157 10.80 -6.22 10.43
N LEU A 158 9.85 -5.55 11.08
CA LEU A 158 10.09 -4.89 12.38
C LEU A 158 10.37 -5.91 13.50
N MET A 159 9.67 -7.06 13.48
CA MET A 159 9.91 -8.17 14.40
C MET A 159 11.33 -8.73 14.26
N THR A 160 11.81 -8.94 13.03
CA THR A 160 13.15 -9.52 12.82
C THR A 160 14.26 -8.49 12.99
N GLN A 161 14.15 -7.31 12.39
CA GLN A 161 15.24 -6.32 12.35
C GLN A 161 15.42 -5.57 13.66
N PHE A 162 14.33 -5.21 14.32
CA PHE A 162 14.36 -4.43 15.56
C PHE A 162 13.97 -5.24 16.79
N GLN A 163 13.75 -6.56 16.64
CA GLN A 163 13.43 -7.49 17.73
C GLN A 163 12.19 -7.08 18.53
N LEU A 164 11.22 -6.46 17.85
CA LEU A 164 9.97 -6.07 18.49
C LEU A 164 9.06 -7.27 18.68
N ALA A 165 8.32 -7.26 19.79
CA ALA A 165 7.20 -8.17 19.97
C ALA A 165 6.13 -7.94 18.88
N SER A 166 5.39 -9.00 18.52
CA SER A 166 4.39 -8.98 17.46
C SER A 166 3.37 -7.83 17.59
N HIS A 167 2.75 -7.69 18.77
CA HIS A 167 1.81 -6.61 19.09
C HIS A 167 2.43 -5.21 18.84
N THR A 168 3.64 -4.98 19.37
CA THR A 168 4.33 -3.68 19.25
C THR A 168 4.65 -3.37 17.79
N ALA A 169 5.15 -4.36 17.02
CA ALA A 169 5.46 -4.21 15.61
C ALA A 169 4.22 -3.83 14.77
N THR A 170 3.10 -4.53 14.96
CA THR A 170 1.85 -4.27 14.22
C THR A 170 1.24 -2.93 14.60
N MET A 171 1.21 -2.59 15.90
CA MET A 171 0.68 -1.31 16.37
C MET A 171 1.51 -0.13 15.88
N THR A 172 2.84 -0.20 15.98
CA THR A 172 3.74 0.84 15.48
C THR A 172 3.51 1.07 14.00
N GLN A 173 3.48 -0.01 13.21
CA GLN A 173 3.29 0.09 11.77
C GLN A 173 1.90 0.64 11.38
N GLY A 174 0.85 0.17 12.06
CA GLY A 174 -0.52 0.65 11.85
C GLY A 174 -0.68 2.13 12.20
N THR A 175 -0.13 2.55 13.34
CA THR A 175 -0.21 3.96 13.80
C THR A 175 0.57 4.88 12.88
N THR A 176 1.81 4.53 12.55
CA THR A 176 2.66 5.31 11.63
C THR A 176 1.95 5.53 10.29
N ARG A 177 1.43 4.48 9.66
CA ARG A 177 0.77 4.61 8.35
C ARG A 177 -0.58 5.29 8.42
N CYS A 178 -1.34 5.12 9.50
CA CYS A 178 -2.60 5.82 9.70
C CYS A 178 -2.38 7.34 9.72
N ILE A 179 -1.40 7.79 10.50
CA ILE A 179 -1.01 9.21 10.59
C ILE A 179 -0.50 9.71 9.24
N SER A 180 0.45 8.99 8.63
CA SER A 180 1.05 9.39 7.35
C SER A 180 0.03 9.47 6.22
N ALA A 181 -0.89 8.50 6.11
CA ALA A 181 -1.94 8.49 5.09
C ALA A 181 -2.91 9.67 5.27
N THR A 182 -3.33 9.95 6.51
CA THR A 182 -4.23 11.08 6.80
C THR A 182 -3.60 12.41 6.43
N ILE A 183 -2.37 12.65 6.92
CA ILE A 183 -1.64 13.90 6.66
C ILE A 183 -1.34 14.04 5.16
N GLY A 184 -0.85 12.98 4.52
CA GLY A 184 -0.46 13.03 3.10
C GLY A 184 -1.64 13.25 2.16
N VAL A 185 -2.77 12.55 2.35
CA VAL A 185 -3.96 12.75 1.50
C VAL A 185 -4.55 14.14 1.70
N LEU A 186 -4.63 14.64 2.93
CA LEU A 186 -5.16 15.98 3.22
C LEU A 186 -4.25 17.07 2.63
N LEU A 187 -2.93 16.95 2.81
CA LEU A 187 -1.98 17.89 2.22
C LEU A 187 -1.99 17.83 0.69
N GLY A 188 -2.05 16.64 0.10
CA GLY A 188 -2.17 16.47 -1.35
C GLY A 188 -3.44 17.12 -1.91
N GLY A 189 -4.57 16.95 -1.23
CA GLY A 189 -5.84 17.58 -1.60
C GLY A 189 -5.81 19.10 -1.44
N TYR A 190 -5.25 19.59 -0.33
CA TYR A 190 -5.07 21.01 -0.08
C TYR A 190 -4.17 21.68 -1.13
N LEU A 191 -3.05 21.05 -1.50
CA LEU A 191 -2.16 21.56 -2.54
C LEU A 191 -2.90 21.71 -3.88
N ILE A 192 -3.65 20.70 -4.30
CA ILE A 192 -4.36 20.71 -5.59
C ILE A 192 -5.48 21.76 -5.58
N SER A 193 -6.30 21.79 -4.54
CA SER A 193 -7.43 22.71 -4.43
C SER A 193 -6.99 24.15 -4.20
N GLY A 194 -6.01 24.37 -3.33
CA GLY A 194 -5.52 25.70 -2.94
C GLY A 194 -4.78 26.41 -4.08
N TYR A 195 -3.91 25.70 -4.80
CA TYR A 195 -3.17 26.26 -5.93
C TYR A 195 -3.88 26.13 -7.28
N LYS A 196 -5.06 25.50 -7.31
CA LYS A 196 -5.86 25.27 -8.52
C LYS A 196 -5.05 24.60 -9.64
N PHE A 197 -4.38 23.49 -9.31
CA PHE A 197 -3.53 22.78 -10.27
C PHE A 197 -4.33 22.22 -11.46
N ASN A 198 -3.78 22.38 -12.67
CA ASN A 198 -4.24 21.65 -13.84
C ASN A 198 -3.48 20.31 -13.96
N ILE A 199 -3.78 19.55 -15.03
CA ILE A 199 -3.18 18.24 -15.28
C ILE A 199 -1.66 18.34 -15.36
N ARG A 200 -1.15 19.38 -16.03
CA ARG A 200 0.29 19.63 -16.19
C ARG A 200 0.99 19.82 -14.85
N GLU A 201 0.42 20.63 -13.97
CA GLU A 201 0.95 20.89 -12.63
C GLU A 201 0.84 19.65 -11.73
N CYS A 202 -0.22 18.84 -11.87
CA CYS A 202 -0.34 17.56 -11.16
C CYS A 202 0.77 16.58 -11.56
N ILE A 203 1.10 16.46 -12.85
CA ILE A 203 2.19 15.57 -13.28
C ILE A 203 3.54 16.09 -12.76
N ARG A 204 3.80 17.40 -12.83
CA ARG A 204 5.03 18.00 -12.27
C ARG A 204 5.15 17.77 -10.76
N LEU A 205 4.03 17.88 -10.03
CA LEU A 205 3.99 17.58 -8.60
C LEU A 205 4.42 16.12 -8.34
N ILE A 206 3.90 15.16 -9.11
CA ILE A 206 4.28 13.74 -9.00
C ILE A 206 5.77 13.55 -9.29
N LEU A 207 6.29 14.19 -10.34
CA LEU A 207 7.70 14.11 -10.72
C LEU A 207 8.66 14.68 -9.65
N VAL A 208 8.18 15.53 -8.76
CA VAL A 208 8.96 16.05 -7.63
C VAL A 208 8.77 15.18 -6.38
N LEU A 209 7.53 14.92 -5.98
CA LEU A 209 7.23 14.25 -4.72
C LEU A 209 7.59 12.76 -4.74
N TYR A 210 7.47 12.08 -5.88
CA TYR A 210 7.72 10.64 -5.95
C TYR A 210 9.21 10.28 -5.81
N PRO A 211 10.17 10.97 -6.48
CA PRO A 211 11.59 10.78 -6.22
C PRO A 211 11.99 11.13 -4.78
N VAL A 212 11.38 12.17 -4.18
CA VAL A 212 11.63 12.54 -2.77
C VAL A 212 11.21 11.41 -1.83
N SER A 213 10.00 10.85 -2.01
CA SER A 213 9.53 9.69 -1.26
C SER A 213 10.45 8.47 -1.45
N THR A 214 10.88 8.22 -2.69
CA THR A 214 11.79 7.11 -3.02
C THR A 214 13.16 7.29 -2.36
N ALA A 215 13.70 8.50 -2.34
CA ALA A 215 14.97 8.82 -1.70
C ALA A 215 14.89 8.64 -0.17
N LEU A 216 13.78 9.05 0.45
CA LEU A 216 13.53 8.84 1.88
C LEU A 216 13.41 7.34 2.21
N ASN A 217 12.70 6.56 1.39
CA ASN A 217 12.65 5.10 1.55
C ASN A 217 14.04 4.47 1.39
N ALA A 218 14.84 4.90 0.42
CA ALA A 218 16.23 4.45 0.28
C ALA A 218 17.07 4.82 1.51
N PHE A 219 16.87 6.01 2.10
CA PHE A 219 17.57 6.44 3.32
C PHE A 219 17.28 5.53 4.52
N THR A 220 16.09 4.90 4.59
CA THR A 220 15.77 3.94 5.66
C THR A 220 16.69 2.72 5.68
N THR A 221 17.37 2.39 4.57
CA THR A 221 18.34 1.29 4.51
C THR A 221 19.50 1.42 5.49
N LEU A 222 19.85 2.66 5.85
CA LEU A 222 20.96 2.94 6.77
C LEU A 222 20.64 2.51 8.19
N PHE A 223 19.36 2.53 8.57
CA PHE A 223 18.91 2.16 9.89
C PHE A 223 18.63 0.66 9.95
N GLY A 224 19.41 -0.05 10.75
CA GLY A 224 19.23 -1.48 10.98
C GLY A 224 20.12 -1.91 12.13
N CYS A 225 19.74 -3.02 12.75
CA CYS A 225 20.39 -3.53 13.95
C CYS A 225 21.24 -4.73 13.58
N SER A 226 22.38 -4.87 14.23
CA SER A 226 23.18 -6.08 14.13
C SER A 226 22.42 -7.22 14.80
N GLY A 227 22.24 -8.33 14.08
CA GLY A 227 21.60 -9.52 14.64
C GLY A 227 22.47 -10.17 15.70
N PRO A 228 21.87 -10.74 16.76
CA PRO A 228 22.61 -11.43 17.79
C PRO A 228 23.22 -12.70 17.21
N SER A 229 24.50 -12.95 17.51
CA SER A 229 25.15 -14.20 17.11
C SER A 229 24.54 -15.36 17.88
N ILE A 230 24.02 -16.35 17.15
CA ILE A 230 23.49 -17.59 17.74
C ILE A 230 24.63 -18.59 17.89
N GLN A 231 24.90 -19.01 19.13
CA GLN A 231 25.84 -20.07 19.44
C GLN A 231 25.26 -21.43 19.03
N GLY A 232 26.09 -22.25 18.39
CA GLY A 232 25.70 -23.54 17.81
C GLY A 232 25.27 -23.49 16.34
N TYR A 233 25.32 -22.33 15.68
CA TYR A 233 25.04 -22.17 14.25
C TYR A 233 26.20 -21.46 13.54
N HIS A 234 26.86 -22.14 12.59
CA HIS A 234 27.95 -21.54 11.81
C HIS A 234 27.47 -21.13 10.40
N ASN A 235 27.45 -19.82 10.14
CA ASN A 235 26.91 -19.24 8.90
C ASN A 235 27.67 -19.68 7.63
N SER A 236 28.92 -20.11 7.76
CA SER A 236 29.80 -20.43 6.61
C SER A 236 29.60 -21.85 6.07
N THR A 237 29.08 -22.77 6.88
CA THR A 237 28.96 -24.19 6.53
C THR A 237 27.52 -24.69 6.51
N ASN A 238 26.54 -23.86 6.90
CA ASN A 238 25.16 -24.28 7.22
C ASN A 238 25.12 -25.50 8.15
N GLN A 239 26.18 -25.71 8.95
CA GLN A 239 26.27 -26.81 9.90
C GLN A 239 26.01 -26.27 11.31
N LEU A 240 25.17 -27.00 12.03
CA LEU A 240 24.93 -26.81 13.44
C LEU A 240 26.11 -27.46 14.17
N ASP A 241 27.01 -26.64 14.71
CA ASP A 241 28.15 -27.12 15.49
C ASP A 241 27.67 -27.31 16.93
N TYR A 242 27.06 -28.47 17.17
CA TYR A 242 26.69 -28.86 18.53
C TYR A 242 27.97 -29.13 19.30
N GLN A 243 28.34 -28.21 20.18
CA GLN A 243 29.26 -28.56 21.25
C GLN A 243 28.53 -29.60 22.13
N GLN A 244 28.72 -30.88 21.81
CA GLN A 244 28.10 -32.00 22.52
C GLN A 244 28.44 -31.86 23.99
N LEU A 245 27.48 -31.42 24.80
CA LEU A 245 27.63 -31.54 26.25
C LEU A 245 27.72 -33.03 26.56
N PRO A 246 28.71 -33.47 27.37
CA PRO A 246 28.84 -34.87 27.72
C PRO A 246 27.56 -35.36 28.40
N GLY A 247 26.81 -36.24 27.73
CA GLY A 247 25.60 -36.88 28.25
C GLY A 247 24.24 -36.37 27.75
N CYS A 248 24.18 -35.42 26.79
CA CYS A 248 22.91 -34.96 26.20
C CYS A 248 22.94 -35.03 24.66
N TYR A 249 21.91 -35.61 24.05
CA TYR A 249 21.66 -35.54 22.61
C TYR A 249 20.51 -34.55 22.35
N CYS A 250 20.82 -33.41 21.74
CA CYS A 250 19.83 -32.39 21.42
C CYS A 250 19.24 -32.66 20.03
N SER A 251 17.91 -32.62 19.90
CA SER A 251 17.25 -32.75 18.59
C SER A 251 17.58 -31.56 17.69
N GLU A 252 17.96 -31.83 16.45
CA GLU A 252 18.28 -30.82 15.43
C GLU A 252 17.03 -30.10 14.89
N SER A 253 15.85 -30.64 15.15
CA SER A 253 14.59 -30.19 14.55
C SER A 253 13.90 -29.05 15.29
N LEU A 254 14.33 -28.71 16.51
CA LEU A 254 13.64 -27.75 17.38
C LEU A 254 14.47 -26.48 17.58
N PHE A 255 14.16 -25.45 16.78
CA PHE A 255 14.67 -24.11 17.00
C PHE A 255 13.84 -23.42 18.08
N LEU A 256 14.46 -23.13 19.22
CA LEU A 256 13.82 -22.43 20.33
C LEU A 256 14.84 -21.47 20.94
N PRO A 257 14.99 -20.26 20.39
CA PRO A 257 16.08 -19.37 20.77
C PRO A 257 16.00 -19.02 22.25
N THR A 258 17.13 -19.14 22.93
CA THR A 258 17.25 -18.85 24.36
C THR A 258 18.40 -17.91 24.65
N CYS A 259 18.14 -16.93 25.49
CA CYS A 259 19.10 -15.95 25.94
C CYS A 259 19.67 -16.37 27.30
N GLY A 260 20.97 -16.70 27.34
CA GLY A 260 21.67 -17.03 28.58
C GLY A 260 21.99 -15.79 29.42
N ASP A 261 22.24 -16.00 30.71
CA ASP A 261 22.74 -14.97 31.64
C ASP A 261 24.06 -14.31 31.18
N ASP A 262 24.81 -15.00 30.33
CA ASP A 262 26.05 -14.51 29.69
C ASP A 262 25.81 -13.56 28.50
N GLN A 263 24.57 -13.13 28.26
CA GLN A 263 24.17 -12.27 27.12
C GLN A 263 24.43 -12.91 25.75
N ARG A 264 24.50 -14.24 25.68
CA ARG A 264 24.64 -14.99 24.42
C ARG A 264 23.34 -15.69 24.07
N SER A 265 23.00 -15.64 22.78
CA SER A 265 21.86 -16.36 22.23
C SER A 265 22.27 -17.77 21.83
N TYR A 266 21.47 -18.76 22.20
CA TYR A 266 21.68 -20.18 21.89
C TYR A 266 20.55 -20.70 21.01
N TYR A 267 20.86 -21.65 20.12
CA TYR A 267 19.89 -22.25 19.19
C TYR A 267 18.69 -22.90 19.90
N SER A 268 18.94 -23.54 21.04
CA SER A 268 17.92 -24.17 21.88
C SER A 268 18.34 -24.19 23.35
N PRO A 269 17.42 -24.34 24.32
CA PRO A 269 17.76 -24.50 25.73
C PRO A 269 18.66 -25.73 25.98
N CYS A 270 18.58 -26.74 25.11
CA CYS A 270 19.43 -27.94 25.18
C CYS A 270 20.89 -27.61 24.84
N VAL A 271 21.12 -26.79 23.82
CA VAL A 271 22.47 -26.29 23.46
C VAL A 271 23.02 -25.37 24.57
N ALA A 272 22.14 -24.62 25.26
CA ALA A 272 22.50 -23.87 26.46
C ALA A 272 22.78 -24.77 27.70
N GLY A 273 22.58 -26.08 27.60
CA GLY A 273 22.83 -27.05 28.67
C GLY A 273 21.83 -27.01 29.83
N CYS A 274 20.64 -26.44 29.62
CA CYS A 274 19.61 -26.31 30.65
C CYS A 274 18.98 -27.66 31.01
N ARG A 275 18.71 -27.89 32.30
CA ARG A 275 18.11 -29.15 32.81
C ARG A 275 16.74 -29.00 33.44
N ASN A 276 16.40 -27.80 33.91
CA ASN A 276 15.14 -27.52 34.59
C ASN A 276 14.39 -26.38 33.87
N MET A 277 13.07 -26.48 33.81
CA MET A 277 12.18 -25.41 33.34
C MET A 277 11.40 -24.83 34.54
N SER A 278 11.28 -23.51 34.57
CA SER A 278 10.52 -22.72 35.55
C SER A 278 9.50 -21.85 34.80
N GLU A 279 8.54 -21.25 35.51
CA GLU A 279 7.52 -20.36 34.90
C GLU A 279 8.13 -19.14 34.20
N THR A 280 9.30 -18.66 34.66
CA THR A 280 9.95 -17.46 34.13
C THR A 280 11.16 -17.75 33.23
N GLY A 281 11.53 -19.02 33.03
CA GLY A 281 12.67 -19.38 32.19
C GLY A 281 13.29 -20.74 32.50
N PHE A 282 14.48 -20.97 31.97
CA PHE A 282 15.27 -22.19 32.13
C PHE A 282 16.34 -22.03 33.22
N MET A 283 16.58 -23.10 33.97
CA MET A 283 17.52 -23.14 35.10
C MET A 283 18.50 -24.30 34.96
N LYS A 284 19.62 -24.20 35.71
CA LYS A 284 20.75 -25.15 35.66
C LYS A 284 21.32 -25.29 34.25
N CYS A 285 21.46 -24.16 33.58
CA CYS A 285 22.09 -24.03 32.27
C CYS A 285 23.61 -23.89 32.42
N ASN A 286 24.37 -24.24 31.39
CA ASN A 286 25.82 -24.05 31.34
C ASN A 286 26.18 -22.63 30.86
N THR A 287 25.38 -21.64 31.30
CA THR A 287 25.42 -20.25 30.83
C THR A 287 25.72 -19.32 32.01
N GLY A 288 26.82 -18.57 31.94
CA GLY A 288 27.15 -17.55 32.92
C GLY A 288 27.31 -18.07 34.37
N ALA A 289 27.22 -17.16 35.34
CA ALA A 289 27.43 -17.46 36.76
C ALA A 289 26.13 -17.90 37.46
N LEU A 290 24.97 -17.37 37.05
CA LEU A 290 23.68 -17.75 37.64
C LEU A 290 23.11 -19.06 37.07
N GLY A 291 23.56 -19.50 35.89
CA GLY A 291 23.07 -20.73 35.26
C GLY A 291 21.60 -20.67 34.87
N THR A 292 21.11 -19.48 34.52
CA THR A 292 19.74 -19.22 34.08
C THR A 292 19.71 -18.77 32.62
N ALA A 293 18.60 -19.06 31.93
CA ALA A 293 18.34 -18.59 30.58
C ALA A 293 16.85 -18.25 30.41
N ARG A 294 16.53 -17.29 29.55
CA ARG A 294 15.16 -16.89 29.21
C ARG A 294 14.84 -17.24 27.77
N LEU A 295 13.56 -17.41 27.46
CA LEU A 295 13.11 -17.59 26.08
C LEU A 295 13.34 -16.29 25.27
N GLY A 296 13.69 -16.44 24.00
CA GLY A 296 14.00 -15.32 23.11
C GLY A 296 15.50 -15.09 22.94
N LEU A 297 15.84 -14.06 22.17
CA LEU A 297 17.22 -13.73 21.83
C LEU A 297 17.76 -12.69 22.82
N CYS A 298 19.07 -12.74 23.07
CA CYS A 298 19.76 -11.65 23.77
C CYS A 298 19.95 -10.49 22.80
N GLY A 299 19.60 -9.29 23.24
CA GLY A 299 19.78 -8.06 22.47
C GLY A 299 19.40 -6.87 23.33
N ASP A 300 20.17 -5.79 23.19
CA ASP A 300 19.79 -4.49 23.73
C ASP A 300 18.70 -3.86 22.84
N GLU A 301 17.88 -2.99 23.42
CA GLU A 301 16.89 -2.22 22.67
C GLU A 301 17.57 -1.41 21.55
N CYS A 302 17.22 -1.70 20.31
CA CYS A 302 17.86 -1.05 19.17
C CYS A 302 17.31 0.36 18.95
N THR A 303 18.09 1.37 19.34
CA THR A 303 17.72 2.79 19.22
C THR A 303 17.59 3.29 17.78
N TYR A 304 18.11 2.57 16.79
CA TYR A 304 17.93 2.89 15.36
C TYR A 304 16.48 2.74 14.87
N ILE A 305 15.57 2.18 15.68
CA ILE A 305 14.15 2.11 15.37
C ILE A 305 13.49 3.49 15.25
N TYR A 306 13.83 4.44 16.13
CA TYR A 306 13.22 5.77 16.14
C TYR A 306 13.49 6.58 14.86
N PRO A 307 14.76 6.73 14.41
CA PRO A 307 15.03 7.42 13.14
C PRO A 307 14.48 6.63 11.93
N TYR A 308 14.42 5.30 12.00
CA TYR A 308 13.79 4.47 10.96
C TYR A 308 12.30 4.80 10.81
N ILE A 309 11.54 4.76 11.92
CA ILE A 309 10.11 5.08 11.90
C ILE A 309 9.91 6.49 11.39
N GLY A 310 10.63 7.48 11.93
CA GLY A 310 10.52 8.88 11.50
C GLY A 310 10.75 9.08 10.00
N ALA A 311 11.81 8.48 9.45
CA ALA A 311 12.10 8.54 8.02
C ALA A 311 11.02 7.84 7.18
N GLN A 312 10.55 6.67 7.61
CA GLN A 312 9.46 5.95 6.94
C GLN A 312 8.15 6.74 7.00
N MET A 313 7.82 7.40 8.12
CA MET A 313 6.62 8.24 8.25
C MET A 313 6.63 9.35 7.20
N LEU A 314 7.76 10.03 7.06
CA LEU A 314 7.95 11.10 6.08
C LEU A 314 7.83 10.57 4.65
N ALA A 315 8.49 9.45 4.35
CA ALA A 315 8.38 8.81 3.03
C ALA A 315 6.93 8.48 2.68
N ASP A 316 6.18 7.89 3.62
CA ASP A 316 4.78 7.50 3.47
C ASP A 316 3.85 8.74 3.31
N ILE A 317 4.15 9.87 3.98
CA ILE A 317 3.40 11.14 3.79
C ILE A 317 3.53 11.60 2.34
N PHE A 318 4.75 11.63 1.80
CA PHE A 318 4.99 12.02 0.41
C PHE A 318 4.34 11.03 -0.56
N THR A 319 4.38 9.72 -0.29
CA THR A 319 3.67 8.72 -1.11
C THR A 319 2.16 8.99 -1.11
N ALA A 320 1.56 9.25 0.05
CA ALA A 320 0.13 9.50 0.19
C ALA A 320 -0.33 10.79 -0.51
N MET A 321 0.52 11.82 -0.57
CA MET A 321 0.25 13.03 -1.36
C MET A 321 0.06 12.75 -2.86
N LEU A 322 0.62 11.65 -3.38
CA LEU A 322 0.54 11.28 -4.80
C LEU A 322 -0.81 10.65 -5.20
N ILE A 323 -1.63 10.23 -4.23
CA ILE A 323 -2.91 9.56 -4.48
C ILE A 323 -3.85 10.43 -5.31
N LEU A 324 -4.09 11.66 -4.87
CA LEU A 324 -5.01 12.58 -5.54
C LEU A 324 -4.54 13.11 -6.90
N PRO A 325 -3.29 13.59 -7.08
CA PRO A 325 -2.85 14.06 -8.38
C PRO A 325 -2.89 12.93 -9.42
N SER A 326 -2.48 11.71 -9.04
CA SER A 326 -2.51 10.55 -9.94
C SER A 326 -3.94 10.20 -10.36
N TYR A 327 -4.88 10.19 -9.40
CA TYR A 327 -6.29 9.97 -9.68
C TYR A 327 -6.88 11.03 -10.63
N ILE A 328 -6.61 12.32 -10.38
CA ILE A 328 -7.14 13.40 -11.21
C ILE A 328 -6.62 13.31 -12.64
N ILE A 329 -5.33 12.98 -12.84
CA ILE A 329 -4.77 12.82 -14.17
C ILE A 329 -5.50 11.71 -14.94
N LEU A 330 -5.73 10.55 -14.32
CA LEU A 330 -6.45 9.44 -14.96
C LEU A 330 -7.88 9.83 -15.34
N MET A 331 -8.62 10.43 -14.40
CA MET A 331 -10.03 10.78 -14.61
C MET A 331 -10.22 11.93 -15.62
N ARG A 332 -9.23 12.81 -15.78
CA ARG A 332 -9.26 13.89 -16.78
C ARG A 332 -8.72 13.46 -18.14
N SER A 333 -8.05 12.30 -18.23
CA SER A 333 -7.54 11.74 -19.49
C SER A 333 -8.61 10.97 -20.29
N VAL A 334 -9.76 10.70 -19.69
CA VAL A 334 -10.87 9.95 -20.29
C VAL A 334 -12.14 10.81 -20.35
N GLY A 335 -13.03 10.51 -21.30
CA GLY A 335 -14.31 11.19 -21.41
C GLY A 335 -15.23 10.88 -20.24
N ASP A 336 -16.18 11.78 -19.95
CA ASP A 336 -17.10 11.63 -18.80
C ASP A 336 -17.94 10.34 -18.86
N GLU A 337 -18.23 9.82 -20.05
CA GLU A 337 -18.97 8.58 -20.26
C GLU A 337 -18.14 7.32 -19.94
N ASP A 338 -16.81 7.41 -20.07
CA ASP A 338 -15.87 6.29 -19.87
C ASP A 338 -15.28 6.26 -18.46
N LYS A 339 -15.46 7.32 -17.66
CA LYS A 339 -14.91 7.45 -16.30
C LYS A 339 -15.17 6.24 -15.38
N PRO A 340 -16.39 5.67 -15.29
CA PRO A 340 -16.64 4.50 -14.44
C PRO A 340 -15.86 3.26 -14.90
N LEU A 341 -15.74 3.06 -16.22
CA LEU A 341 -14.99 1.96 -16.82
C LEU A 341 -13.49 2.13 -16.61
N ALA A 342 -12.98 3.35 -16.80
CA ALA A 342 -11.59 3.71 -16.53
C ALA A 342 -11.23 3.51 -15.05
N LEU A 343 -12.15 3.81 -14.13
CA LEU A 343 -11.94 3.53 -12.70
C LEU A 343 -11.87 2.02 -12.43
N ALA A 344 -12.75 1.23 -13.05
CA ALA A 344 -12.73 -0.22 -12.91
C ALA A 344 -11.42 -0.83 -13.44
N ILE A 345 -10.94 -0.38 -14.61
CA ILE A 345 -9.65 -0.80 -15.18
C ILE A 345 -8.50 -0.44 -14.23
N MET A 346 -8.49 0.79 -13.71
CA MET A 346 -7.49 1.24 -12.75
C MET A 346 -7.45 0.35 -11.51
N THR A 347 -8.61 0.11 -10.88
CA THR A 347 -8.71 -0.74 -9.69
C THR A 347 -8.32 -2.18 -9.98
N PHE A 348 -8.67 -2.73 -11.15
CA PHE A 348 -8.29 -4.08 -11.56
C PHE A 348 -6.77 -4.25 -11.59
N PHE A 349 -6.05 -3.36 -12.30
CA PHE A 349 -4.59 -3.44 -12.41
C PHE A 349 -3.88 -3.18 -11.08
N ILE A 350 -4.34 -2.21 -10.29
CA ILE A 350 -3.79 -1.97 -8.94
C ILE A 350 -3.99 -3.18 -8.03
N THR A 351 -5.15 -3.84 -8.10
CA THR A 351 -5.41 -5.05 -7.30
C THR A 351 -4.53 -6.21 -7.76
N LEU A 352 -4.43 -6.43 -9.07
CA LEU A 352 -3.66 -7.52 -9.65
C LEU A 352 -2.15 -7.37 -9.35
N LEU A 353 -1.59 -6.18 -9.57
CA LEU A 353 -0.15 -5.96 -9.42
C LEU A 353 0.24 -5.57 -7.99
N GLY A 354 -0.59 -4.78 -7.30
CA GLY A 354 -0.34 -4.32 -5.95
C GLY A 354 -0.67 -5.37 -4.88
N PHE A 355 -1.89 -5.89 -4.86
CA PHE A 355 -2.32 -6.80 -3.78
C PHE A 355 -1.94 -8.26 -4.03
N ILE A 356 -1.92 -8.72 -5.29
CA ILE A 356 -1.64 -10.13 -5.60
C ILE A 356 -0.16 -10.34 -5.94
N ALA A 357 0.38 -9.60 -6.92
CA ALA A 357 1.75 -9.82 -7.37
C ALA A 357 2.81 -9.32 -6.36
N ALA A 358 2.56 -8.19 -5.68
CA ALA A 358 3.57 -7.61 -4.79
C ALA A 358 3.92 -8.51 -3.58
N PRO A 359 2.95 -9.09 -2.83
CA PRO A 359 3.29 -9.96 -1.72
C PRO A 359 4.06 -11.21 -2.17
N VAL A 360 3.71 -11.79 -3.33
CA VAL A 360 4.45 -12.94 -3.87
C VAL A 360 5.90 -12.57 -4.17
N LEU A 361 6.14 -11.41 -4.80
CA LEU A 361 7.48 -10.95 -5.13
C LEU A 361 8.32 -10.65 -3.88
N PHE A 362 7.76 -9.91 -2.92
CA PHE A 362 8.45 -9.57 -1.68
C PHE A 362 8.69 -10.80 -0.81
N GLY A 363 7.72 -11.72 -0.73
CA GLY A 363 7.86 -13.00 -0.03
C GLY A 363 8.98 -13.87 -0.60
N TYR A 364 9.07 -13.96 -1.94
CA TYR A 364 10.16 -14.66 -2.59
C TYR A 364 11.53 -14.08 -2.21
N VAL A 365 11.68 -12.75 -2.23
CA VAL A 365 12.94 -12.09 -1.86
C VAL A 365 13.28 -12.33 -0.38
N ILE A 366 12.30 -12.28 0.52
CA ILE A 366 12.51 -12.55 1.95
C ILE A 366 13.00 -14.00 2.17
N ASN A 367 12.38 -14.97 1.50
CA ASN A 367 12.75 -16.38 1.61
C ASN A 367 14.20 -16.63 1.19
N THR A 368 14.76 -15.85 0.25
CA THR A 368 16.17 -15.98 -0.16
C THR A 368 17.18 -15.58 0.93
N THR A 369 16.71 -14.98 2.03
CA THR A 369 17.53 -14.54 3.16
C THR A 369 17.35 -15.44 4.39
N CYS A 370 16.62 -16.54 4.23
CA CYS A 370 16.44 -17.52 5.28
C CYS A 370 17.76 -18.24 5.59
N LEU A 371 18.09 -18.32 6.88
CA LEU A 371 19.22 -19.08 7.41
C LEU A 371 18.77 -20.44 7.94
N ILE A 372 17.64 -20.48 8.66
CA ILE A 372 17.13 -21.70 9.30
C ILE A 372 15.68 -21.93 8.86
N TRP A 373 15.42 -23.07 8.23
CA TRP A 373 14.10 -23.54 7.84
C TRP A 373 13.50 -24.45 8.92
N SER A 374 12.19 -24.37 9.15
CA SER A 374 11.49 -25.40 9.92
C SER A 374 11.35 -26.66 9.07
N ASN A 375 11.63 -27.83 9.64
CA ASN A 375 11.47 -29.10 8.94
C ASN A 375 10.15 -29.75 9.35
N ILE A 376 9.20 -29.84 8.43
CA ILE A 376 7.97 -30.59 8.64
C ILE A 376 8.04 -31.84 7.76
N CYS A 377 8.30 -32.99 8.39
CA CYS A 377 8.20 -34.32 7.76
C CYS A 377 8.79 -34.40 6.33
N THR A 378 10.05 -34.01 6.14
CA THR A 378 10.86 -34.04 4.90
C THR A 378 10.71 -32.89 3.90
N SER A 379 9.86 -31.89 4.15
CA SER A 379 9.80 -30.66 3.34
C SER A 379 10.15 -29.42 4.18
N ASP A 380 10.82 -28.46 3.55
CA ASP A 380 11.10 -27.15 4.13
C ASP A 380 9.76 -26.42 4.39
N GLY A 381 9.54 -26.04 5.65
CA GLY A 381 8.36 -25.31 6.13
C GLY A 381 8.59 -23.80 6.14
N GLU A 382 8.13 -23.13 7.18
CA GLU A 382 8.37 -21.69 7.37
C GLU A 382 9.82 -21.40 7.77
N CYS A 383 10.32 -20.23 7.38
CA CYS A 383 11.64 -19.78 7.79
C CYS A 383 11.62 -19.22 9.21
N LEU A 384 12.52 -19.75 10.05
CA LEU A 384 12.61 -19.47 11.48
C LEU A 384 13.60 -18.36 11.82
N TRP A 385 14.66 -18.21 11.01
CA TRP A 385 15.72 -17.24 11.25
C TRP A 385 16.23 -16.65 9.94
N TYR A 386 16.37 -15.32 9.89
CA TYR A 386 16.78 -14.57 8.70
C TYR A 386 18.11 -13.86 8.91
N ASP A 387 18.90 -13.71 7.85
CA ASP A 387 20.05 -12.80 7.86
C ASP A 387 19.54 -11.36 7.79
N LEU A 388 19.68 -10.62 8.89
CA LEU A 388 19.16 -9.26 9.00
C LEU A 388 19.77 -8.31 7.96
N THR A 389 21.06 -8.42 7.67
CA THR A 389 21.73 -7.48 6.76
C THR A 389 21.27 -7.71 5.32
N ASN A 390 21.27 -8.98 4.90
CA ASN A 390 20.82 -9.35 3.56
C ASN A 390 19.32 -9.11 3.37
N GLN A 391 18.49 -9.40 4.38
CA GLN A 391 17.06 -9.12 4.36
C GLN A 391 16.79 -7.62 4.17
N ARG A 392 17.45 -6.76 4.96
CA ARG A 392 17.32 -5.30 4.86
C ARG A 392 17.71 -4.79 3.47
N ILE A 393 18.90 -5.16 2.99
CA ILE A 393 19.42 -4.66 1.71
C ILE A 393 18.55 -5.14 0.54
N ARG A 394 18.25 -6.44 0.46
CA ARG A 394 17.50 -7.00 -0.68
C ARG A 394 16.07 -6.47 -0.75
N LEU A 395 15.39 -6.37 0.39
CA LEU A 395 14.01 -5.91 0.44
C LEU A 395 13.89 -4.42 0.08
N LYS A 396 14.79 -3.58 0.61
CA LYS A 396 14.79 -2.15 0.28
C LYS A 396 15.32 -1.86 -1.12
N LEU A 397 16.24 -2.67 -1.65
CA LEU A 397 16.68 -2.57 -3.04
C LEU A 397 15.56 -2.93 -4.02
N LEU A 398 14.75 -3.94 -3.69
CA LEU A 398 13.55 -4.29 -4.45
C LEU A 398 12.55 -3.11 -4.45
N GLU A 399 12.25 -2.56 -3.27
CA GLU A 399 11.37 -1.40 -3.12
C GLU A 399 11.84 -0.19 -3.95
N LEU A 400 13.15 0.10 -3.90
CA LEU A 400 13.79 1.15 -4.68
C LEU A 400 13.69 0.87 -6.19
N GLY A 401 13.99 -0.35 -6.64
CA GLY A 401 13.95 -0.73 -8.05
C GLY A 401 12.54 -0.61 -8.64
N VAL A 402 11.53 -1.13 -7.94
CA VAL A 402 10.12 -1.01 -8.33
C VAL A 402 9.69 0.46 -8.38
N SER A 403 10.13 1.28 -7.42
CA SER A 403 9.83 2.70 -7.38
C SER A 403 10.46 3.48 -8.53
N ILE A 404 11.71 3.18 -8.88
CA ILE A 404 12.40 3.80 -10.03
C ILE A 404 11.66 3.50 -11.33
N LEU A 405 11.20 2.27 -11.53
CA LEU A 405 10.37 1.92 -12.70
C LEU A 405 9.10 2.76 -12.75
N GLY A 406 8.42 2.95 -11.61
CA GLY A 406 7.26 3.83 -11.51
C GLY A 406 7.59 5.27 -11.93
N VAL A 407 8.70 5.83 -11.43
CA VAL A 407 9.16 7.19 -11.79
C VAL A 407 9.40 7.30 -13.29
N LEU A 408 10.04 6.30 -13.91
CA LEU A 408 10.27 6.29 -15.36
C LEU A 408 8.96 6.30 -16.17
N PHE A 409 7.94 5.58 -15.73
CA PHE A 409 6.61 5.63 -16.37
C PHE A 409 5.93 6.99 -16.22
N PHE A 410 6.06 7.65 -15.07
CA PHE A 410 5.55 9.02 -14.90
C PHE A 410 6.31 10.04 -15.75
N ILE A 411 7.64 9.92 -15.87
CA ILE A 411 8.46 10.76 -16.77
C ILE A 411 8.01 10.55 -18.22
N TRP A 412 7.83 9.29 -18.63
CA TRP A 412 7.38 9.00 -19.98
C TRP A 412 5.96 9.54 -20.23
N GLY A 413 5.06 9.37 -19.26
CA GLY A 413 3.72 9.96 -19.29
C GLY A 413 3.74 11.48 -19.42
N TYR A 414 4.64 12.17 -18.72
CA TYR A 414 4.83 13.62 -18.83
C TYR A 414 5.26 14.05 -20.23
N LEU A 415 6.28 13.39 -20.79
CA LEU A 415 6.77 13.69 -22.15
C LEU A 415 5.68 13.48 -23.20
N VAL A 416 4.93 12.39 -23.10
CA VAL A 416 3.79 12.13 -23.99
C VAL A 416 2.70 13.19 -23.81
N PHE A 417 2.39 13.56 -22.57
CA PHE A 417 1.40 14.61 -22.30
C PHE A 417 1.80 15.96 -22.90
N GLU A 418 3.05 16.40 -22.73
CA GLU A 418 3.53 17.67 -23.33
C GLU A 418 3.44 17.64 -24.85
N THR A 419 3.86 16.56 -25.50
CA THR A 419 3.80 16.46 -26.97
C THR A 419 2.36 16.48 -27.50
N GLN A 420 1.41 15.89 -26.78
CA GLN A 420 -0.01 15.94 -27.15
C GLN A 420 -0.57 17.35 -26.99
N GLU A 421 -0.23 18.03 -25.90
CA GLU A 421 -0.69 19.40 -25.64
C GLU A 421 -0.16 20.37 -26.70
N GLU A 422 1.11 20.25 -27.10
CA GLU A 422 1.70 21.03 -28.18
C GLU A 422 1.04 20.79 -29.54
N ARG A 423 0.75 19.52 -29.88
CA ARG A 423 0.02 19.17 -31.12
C ARG A 423 -1.37 19.80 -31.14
N ILE A 424 -2.11 19.71 -30.04
CA ILE A 424 -3.44 20.32 -29.91
C ILE A 424 -3.34 21.85 -30.06
N ALA A 425 -2.35 22.48 -29.41
CA ALA A 425 -2.12 23.92 -29.52
C ALA A 425 -1.80 24.34 -30.96
N HIS A 426 -1.02 23.55 -31.70
CA HIS A 426 -0.71 23.79 -33.10
C HIS A 426 -1.97 23.71 -33.99
N VAL A 427 -2.76 22.64 -33.86
CA VAL A 427 -4.02 22.47 -34.62
C VAL A 427 -5.02 23.59 -34.33
N LEU A 428 -5.11 24.04 -33.07
CA LEU A 428 -5.97 25.17 -32.70
C LEU A 428 -5.50 26.48 -33.34
N LYS A 429 -4.19 26.73 -33.41
CA LYS A 429 -3.62 27.90 -34.09
C LYS A 429 -3.91 27.86 -35.60
N GLU A 430 -3.73 26.71 -36.24
CA GLU A 430 -4.05 26.55 -37.66
C GLU A 430 -5.55 26.72 -37.96
N THR A 431 -6.42 26.18 -37.11
CA THR A 431 -7.88 26.29 -37.26
C THR A 431 -8.33 27.73 -37.10
N LYS A 432 -7.76 28.49 -36.15
CA LYS A 432 -8.01 29.93 -36.00
C LYS A 432 -7.54 30.70 -37.24
N LYS A 433 -6.36 30.38 -37.79
CA LYS A 433 -5.84 31.01 -39.01
C LYS A 433 -6.76 30.76 -40.22
N LYS A 434 -7.26 29.54 -40.39
CA LYS A 434 -8.25 29.20 -41.44
C LYS A 434 -9.55 29.98 -41.27
N ARG A 435 -10.06 30.12 -40.04
CA ARG A 435 -11.28 30.89 -39.75
C ARG A 435 -11.13 32.38 -40.06
N VAL A 436 -10.00 33.00 -39.68
CA VAL A 436 -9.72 34.42 -39.97
C VAL A 436 -9.60 34.65 -41.48
N ASN A 437 -8.95 33.75 -42.22
CA ASN A 437 -8.83 33.86 -43.67
C ASN A 437 -10.17 33.68 -44.40
N SER A 438 -11.06 32.82 -43.89
CA SER A 438 -12.43 32.65 -44.43
C SER A 438 -13.26 33.93 -44.30
N VAL A 439 -13.19 34.59 -43.15
CA VAL A 439 -13.93 35.84 -42.88
C VAL A 439 -13.38 37.02 -43.71
N HIS A 440 -12.08 37.04 -44.00
CA HIS A 440 -11.49 38.04 -44.89
C HIS A 440 -11.78 37.77 -46.38
N GLY A 441 -11.92 36.50 -46.77
CA GLY A 441 -12.30 36.09 -48.13
C GLY A 441 -13.75 36.46 -48.51
N GLU A 442 -14.69 36.43 -47.55
CA GLU A 442 -16.08 36.85 -47.79
C GLU A 442 -16.25 38.37 -47.93
N LYS A 443 -15.44 39.18 -47.22
CA LYS A 443 -15.47 40.64 -47.37
C LYS A 443 -15.04 41.14 -48.75
N HIS A 444 -14.30 40.35 -49.52
CA HIS A 444 -13.93 40.70 -50.90
C HIS A 444 -14.97 40.29 -51.96
N LYS A 445 -16.01 39.52 -51.60
CA LYS A 445 -17.07 39.10 -52.55
C LYS A 445 -18.32 39.99 -52.57
N HIS A 446 -18.48 40.92 -51.62
CA HIS A 446 -19.52 41.94 -51.67
C HIS A 446 -18.94 43.32 -52.03
N LYS A 447 -18.63 43.52 -53.32
CA LYS A 447 -18.65 44.86 -53.94
C LYS A 447 -19.96 44.95 -54.75
N PRO A 448 -20.93 45.80 -54.37
CA PRO A 448 -21.99 46.16 -55.30
C PRO A 448 -21.36 46.94 -56.46
N GLY A 449 -21.53 46.42 -57.68
CA GLY A 449 -21.16 47.12 -58.89
C GLY A 449 -22.00 48.38 -59.05
N LEU A 450 -21.35 49.53 -58.96
CA LEU A 450 -21.81 50.76 -59.58
C LEU A 450 -21.61 50.59 -61.10
N ILE A 451 -22.69 50.57 -61.88
CA ILE A 451 -22.64 50.87 -63.32
C ILE A 451 -23.76 51.87 -63.59
N HIS A 452 -23.32 53.06 -64.02
CA HIS A 452 -24.12 54.10 -64.64
C HIS A 452 -24.73 53.61 -65.95
N LEU A 453 -26.04 53.83 -66.13
CA LEU A 453 -26.64 54.50 -67.27
C LEU A 453 -28.05 54.96 -66.90
#